data_AF-A0A8C7ZG16-F1
#
_entry.id   AF-A0A8C7ZG16-F1
#
_cell.length_a   1.000
_cell.length_b   1.000
_cell.length_c   1.000
_cell.angle_alpha   90.00
_cell.angle_beta   90.00
_cell.angle_gamma   90.00
#
_symmetry.space_group_name_H-M   'P 1'
#
loop_
_entity.id
_entity.type
_entity.pdbx_description
1 polymer ?
#
loop_
_entity_poly.entity_id
_entity_poly.type
_entity_poly.pdbx_seq_one_letter_code
_entity_poly.pdbx_strand_id
1 'polypeptide(L)'
;MKKLLLFQAGCYFSEEKSPEESRMQPPTVVVAIIARNAAHALPYYLGALERLNYPKDRISVWAATDHNVDNTTAILREWLTVMQKYYHYVEWRPMDQPASYAGELGPKHWPNSRYEYVMKLKQAALNFARKRWADYILYADTDNILTNPDTLQLMIAENKSVIAPMLDSQGAYSNFWCGITPQGYYRRTAEYFPTRHRHRLGCFPVPMVHSTVLLNLRKEGMKKLAFYPPHKDYSWPYDDIIVFAFSCRAAGLTHNLIMNFVWRTNKENFHSLSVQVILVVMLACFRFSCRKTLKIFFGRQTANLEVNTVYRFLFYFLHICIFYTSKFFLSCSEEYKSHFLNRNLQAFSTRPLLVEPCHYAGDPQWVSDTETSTLWDNDAVRTDWRGSHKTLKGAGPAPDMLSVGYRDEL
;
A
#
# COMPACT_ATOMS: atom_id res chain seq x y z
N MET A 1 -29.37 -22.74 -7.52
CA MET A 1 -28.30 -23.70 -7.85
C MET A 1 -28.89 -25.09 -7.81
N LYS A 2 -28.92 -25.81 -8.95
CA LYS A 2 -29.27 -27.24 -8.93
C LYS A 2 -28.17 -27.95 -8.15
N LYS A 3 -28.49 -28.47 -6.96
CA LYS A 3 -27.67 -29.52 -6.33
C LYS A 3 -27.65 -30.66 -7.34
N LEU A 4 -26.49 -30.91 -7.96
CA LEU A 4 -26.27 -32.18 -8.63
C LEU A 4 -26.35 -33.22 -7.52
N LEU A 5 -27.50 -33.90 -7.42
CA LEU A 5 -27.61 -35.13 -6.64
C LEU A 5 -26.69 -36.12 -7.36
N LEU A 6 -25.46 -36.24 -6.89
CA LEU A 6 -24.62 -37.39 -7.18
C LEU A 6 -25.35 -38.57 -6.55
N PHE A 7 -26.15 -39.28 -7.37
CA PHE A 7 -26.51 -40.65 -7.05
C PHE A 7 -25.18 -41.40 -6.90
N GLN A 8 -24.83 -41.80 -5.67
CA GLN A 8 -23.87 -42.87 -5.50
C GLN A 8 -24.52 -44.08 -6.16
N ALA A 9 -24.04 -44.42 -7.36
CA ALA A 9 -24.36 -45.68 -7.98
C ALA A 9 -24.00 -46.77 -6.97
N GLY A 10 -24.95 -47.66 -6.67
CA GLY A 10 -24.69 -48.79 -5.79
C GLY A 10 -23.56 -49.64 -6.36
N CYS A 11 -22.70 -50.16 -5.50
CA CYS A 11 -21.57 -50.96 -5.94
C CYS A 11 -22.04 -52.15 -6.78
N TYR A 12 -21.45 -52.34 -7.96
CA TYR A 12 -21.88 -53.40 -8.89
C TYR A 12 -21.33 -54.78 -8.48
N PHE A 13 -20.25 -54.83 -7.72
CA PHE A 13 -19.64 -56.05 -7.17
C PHE A 13 -18.89 -55.80 -5.84
N SER A 14 -18.65 -56.88 -5.08
CA SER A 14 -18.12 -56.88 -3.71
C SER A 14 -16.72 -56.28 -3.55
N GLU A 15 -15.95 -56.23 -4.63
CA GLU A 15 -14.60 -55.72 -4.71
C GLU A 15 -14.55 -54.22 -5.03
N GLU A 16 -15.69 -53.57 -5.30
CA GLU A 16 -15.77 -52.11 -5.44
C GLU A 16 -15.58 -51.43 -4.08
N LYS A 17 -14.32 -51.39 -3.65
CA LYS A 17 -13.86 -50.52 -2.57
C LYS A 17 -13.25 -49.30 -3.25
N SER A 18 -13.94 -48.16 -3.21
CA SER A 18 -13.34 -46.88 -3.57
C SER A 18 -12.50 -46.40 -2.40
N PRO A 19 -11.15 -46.48 -2.44
CA PRO A 19 -10.33 -45.90 -1.38
C PRO A 19 -10.54 -44.39 -1.32
N GLU A 20 -10.32 -43.78 -0.16
CA GLU A 20 -10.37 -42.32 -0.06
C GLU A 20 -9.27 -41.70 -0.93
N GLU A 21 -9.68 -40.86 -1.87
CA GLU A 21 -8.78 -40.14 -2.77
C GLU A 21 -7.89 -39.14 -2.02
N SER A 22 -6.67 -38.95 -2.53
CA SER A 22 -5.73 -37.98 -1.96
C SER A 22 -6.18 -36.53 -2.16
N ARG A 23 -5.63 -35.59 -1.36
CA ARG A 23 -5.98 -34.17 -1.48
C ARG A 23 -5.48 -33.56 -2.79
N MET A 24 -6.32 -32.73 -3.41
CA MET A 24 -5.94 -31.95 -4.59
C MET A 24 -4.82 -30.96 -4.27
N GLN A 25 -3.86 -30.85 -5.18
CA GLN A 25 -2.87 -29.78 -5.15
C GLN A 25 -3.54 -28.42 -5.38
N PRO A 26 -3.07 -27.35 -4.71
CA PRO A 26 -3.63 -26.03 -4.91
C PRO A 26 -3.30 -25.51 -6.33
N PRO A 27 -4.09 -24.56 -6.88
CA PRO A 27 -3.84 -23.99 -8.20
C PRO A 27 -2.43 -23.41 -8.40
N THR A 28 -2.01 -23.23 -9.64
CA THR A 28 -0.77 -22.52 -9.96
C THR A 28 -0.99 -21.01 -9.92
N VAL A 29 0.00 -20.27 -9.41
CA VAL A 29 -0.11 -18.81 -9.25
C VAL A 29 1.13 -18.13 -9.81
N VAL A 30 0.94 -17.06 -10.58
CA VAL A 30 2.01 -16.10 -10.89
C VAL A 30 1.91 -14.92 -9.92
N VAL A 31 3.00 -14.55 -9.27
CA VAL A 31 3.09 -13.29 -8.52
C VAL A 31 3.86 -12.28 -9.36
N ALA A 32 3.20 -11.19 -9.75
CA ALA A 32 3.78 -10.10 -10.52
C ALA A 32 4.24 -8.97 -9.59
N ILE A 33 5.55 -8.76 -9.55
CA ILE A 33 6.23 -7.72 -8.76
C ILE A 33 6.73 -6.65 -9.75
N ILE A 34 6.19 -5.45 -9.68
CA ILE A 34 6.66 -4.28 -10.43
C ILE A 34 7.16 -3.28 -9.40
N ALA A 35 8.47 -2.97 -9.42
CA ALA A 35 9.09 -2.15 -8.38
C ALA A 35 9.87 -0.97 -8.97
N ARG A 36 9.55 0.22 -8.48
CA ARG A 36 10.27 1.47 -8.75
C ARG A 36 10.48 2.22 -7.44
N ASN A 37 11.72 2.56 -7.10
CA ASN A 37 12.10 3.29 -5.89
C ASN A 37 11.46 2.76 -4.60
N ALA A 38 11.44 1.43 -4.47
CA ALA A 38 10.78 0.68 -3.41
C ALA A 38 11.77 0.06 -2.39
N ALA A 39 13.05 0.46 -2.39
CA ALA A 39 14.07 -0.16 -1.54
C ALA A 39 13.68 -0.17 -0.05
N HIS A 40 13.00 0.89 0.40
CA HIS A 40 12.50 1.06 1.76
C HIS A 40 11.40 0.05 2.16
N ALA A 41 10.55 -0.38 1.21
CA ALA A 41 9.42 -1.26 1.48
C ALA A 41 9.71 -2.74 1.16
N LEU A 42 10.62 -3.00 0.21
CA LEU A 42 10.91 -4.34 -0.29
C LEU A 42 11.21 -5.39 0.80
N PRO A 43 12.03 -5.15 1.84
CA PRO A 43 12.29 -6.16 2.86
C PRO A 43 11.02 -6.68 3.56
N TYR A 44 10.07 -5.78 3.82
CA TYR A 44 8.81 -6.14 4.48
C TYR A 44 7.85 -6.84 3.52
N TYR A 45 7.77 -6.34 2.28
CA TYR A 45 6.97 -6.93 1.21
C TYR A 45 7.43 -8.36 0.87
N LEU A 46 8.72 -8.55 0.64
CA LEU A 46 9.32 -9.84 0.29
C LEU A 46 9.20 -10.83 1.45
N GLY A 47 9.46 -10.39 2.68
CA GLY A 47 9.22 -11.22 3.86
C GLY A 47 7.75 -11.62 4.03
N ALA A 48 6.80 -10.78 3.62
CA ALA A 48 5.38 -11.14 3.61
C ALA A 48 5.06 -12.18 2.53
N LEU A 49 5.63 -12.06 1.32
CA LEU A 49 5.48 -13.07 0.26
C LEU A 49 6.07 -14.44 0.65
N GLU A 50 7.20 -14.45 1.34
CA GLU A 50 7.80 -15.65 1.90
C GLU A 50 6.87 -16.33 2.92
N ARG A 51 6.20 -15.54 3.76
CA ARG A 51 5.27 -16.05 4.78
C ARG A 51 3.91 -16.49 4.25
N LEU A 52 3.57 -16.23 2.98
CA LEU A 52 2.32 -16.73 2.41
C LEU A 52 2.22 -18.24 2.59
N ASN A 53 1.14 -18.69 3.22
CA ASN A 53 0.82 -20.09 3.42
C ASN A 53 0.34 -20.68 2.09
N TYR A 54 1.27 -20.92 1.19
CA TYR A 54 1.01 -21.48 -0.13
C TYR A 54 2.28 -22.20 -0.62
N PRO A 55 2.17 -23.38 -1.25
CA PRO A 55 3.34 -24.11 -1.72
C PRO A 55 4.13 -23.25 -2.72
N LYS A 56 5.41 -22.99 -2.42
CA LYS A 56 6.25 -22.09 -3.23
C LYS A 56 6.52 -22.69 -4.62
N ASP A 57 6.59 -24.02 -4.72
CA ASP A 57 6.69 -24.79 -5.96
C ASP A 57 5.43 -24.69 -6.86
N ARG A 58 4.32 -24.13 -6.34
CA ARG A 58 3.11 -23.77 -7.09
C ARG A 58 3.06 -22.29 -7.47
N ILE A 59 4.08 -21.52 -7.10
CA ILE A 59 4.18 -20.09 -7.40
C ILE A 59 5.33 -19.83 -8.37
N SER A 60 5.05 -19.15 -9.47
CA SER A 60 6.07 -18.51 -10.31
C SER A 60 6.13 -17.02 -10.00
N VAL A 61 7.33 -16.46 -9.90
CA VAL A 61 7.52 -15.02 -9.70
C VAL A 61 7.87 -14.37 -11.03
N TRP A 62 7.16 -13.29 -11.36
CA TRP A 62 7.49 -12.41 -12.47
C TRP A 62 7.85 -11.06 -11.88
N ALA A 63 9.11 -10.64 -12.01
CA ALA A 63 9.62 -9.43 -11.38
C ALA A 63 10.24 -8.49 -12.41
N ALA A 64 9.80 -7.23 -12.39
CA ALA A 64 10.34 -6.16 -13.21
C ALA A 64 10.66 -4.94 -12.35
N THR A 65 11.76 -4.26 -12.69
CA THR A 65 12.14 -3.01 -12.04
C THR A 65 12.56 -1.99 -13.07
N ASP A 66 12.20 -0.73 -12.86
CA ASP A 66 12.46 0.35 -13.80
C ASP A 66 12.73 1.67 -13.09
N HIS A 67 13.47 2.57 -13.73
CA HIS A 67 13.64 3.97 -13.31
C HIS A 67 13.95 4.14 -11.80
N ASN A 68 14.86 3.30 -11.32
CA ASN A 68 15.33 3.30 -9.93
C ASN A 68 16.49 4.27 -9.76
N VAL A 69 16.39 5.12 -8.72
CA VAL A 69 17.49 5.94 -8.20
C VAL A 69 17.99 5.41 -6.85
N ASP A 70 17.28 4.45 -6.25
CA ASP A 70 17.64 3.79 -5.00
C ASP A 70 18.09 2.33 -5.21
N ASN A 71 18.26 1.59 -4.12
CA ASN A 71 18.79 0.22 -4.15
C ASN A 71 17.74 -0.86 -4.53
N THR A 72 16.60 -0.49 -5.12
CA THR A 72 15.49 -1.42 -5.45
C THR A 72 15.95 -2.60 -6.30
N THR A 73 16.70 -2.34 -7.37
CA THR A 73 17.16 -3.38 -8.29
C THR A 73 18.04 -4.39 -7.58
N ALA A 74 18.97 -3.95 -6.72
CA ALA A 74 19.89 -4.84 -6.04
C ALA A 74 19.19 -5.71 -5.00
N ILE A 75 18.33 -5.12 -4.15
CA ILE A 75 17.56 -5.84 -3.13
C ILE A 75 16.70 -6.92 -3.77
N LEU A 76 15.97 -6.58 -4.82
CA LEU A 76 15.08 -7.53 -5.48
C LEU A 76 15.87 -8.63 -6.19
N ARG A 77 16.98 -8.30 -6.87
CA ARG A 77 17.87 -9.29 -7.50
C ARG A 77 18.44 -10.28 -6.50
N GLU A 78 18.92 -9.82 -5.35
CA GLU A 78 19.47 -10.68 -4.30
C GLU A 78 18.41 -11.67 -3.82
N TRP A 79 17.22 -11.17 -3.47
CA TRP A 79 16.11 -12.00 -3.04
C TRP A 79 15.72 -13.05 -4.09
N LEU A 80 15.55 -12.63 -5.35
CA LEU A 80 15.21 -13.55 -6.45
C LEU A 80 16.27 -14.63 -6.64
N THR A 81 17.56 -14.28 -6.50
CA THR A 81 18.68 -15.22 -6.63
C THR A 81 18.64 -16.29 -5.53
N VAL A 82 18.32 -15.90 -4.30
CA VAL A 82 18.22 -16.84 -3.17
C VAL A 82 16.95 -17.69 -3.27
N MET A 83 15.84 -17.07 -3.67
CA MET A 83 14.51 -17.69 -3.60
C MET A 83 14.13 -18.52 -4.83
N GLN A 84 14.84 -18.38 -5.96
CA GLN A 84 14.57 -19.13 -7.19
C GLN A 84 14.52 -20.65 -6.99
N LYS A 85 15.24 -21.20 -6.01
CA LYS A 85 15.27 -22.64 -5.70
C LYS A 85 14.00 -23.16 -5.01
N TYR A 86 13.19 -22.27 -4.43
CA TYR A 86 11.94 -22.62 -3.74
C TYR A 86 10.71 -22.38 -4.61
N TYR A 87 10.76 -21.33 -5.43
CA TYR A 87 9.67 -21.00 -6.35
C TYR A 87 9.71 -21.88 -7.61
N HIS A 88 8.56 -22.13 -8.22
CA HIS A 88 8.47 -22.92 -9.45
C HIS A 88 9.35 -22.36 -10.57
N TYR A 89 9.33 -21.05 -10.73
CA TYR A 89 10.09 -20.33 -11.74
C TYR A 89 10.21 -18.86 -11.37
N VAL A 90 11.30 -18.22 -11.77
CA VAL A 90 11.52 -16.78 -11.60
C VAL A 90 11.84 -16.15 -12.96
N GLU A 91 11.04 -15.17 -13.37
CA GLU A 91 11.32 -14.29 -14.49
C GLU A 91 11.85 -12.95 -13.94
N TRP A 92 13.07 -12.57 -14.31
CA TRP A 92 13.70 -11.33 -13.88
C TRP A 92 13.90 -10.36 -15.05
N ARG A 93 13.38 -9.13 -14.91
CA ARG A 93 13.39 -8.10 -15.97
C ARG A 93 13.85 -6.74 -15.42
N PRO A 94 15.15 -6.55 -15.17
CA PRO A 94 15.69 -5.28 -14.72
C PRO A 94 15.78 -4.27 -15.87
N MET A 95 15.56 -3.00 -15.55
CA MET A 95 15.86 -1.86 -16.40
C MET A 95 16.56 -0.79 -15.55
N ASP A 96 17.88 -0.66 -15.74
CA ASP A 96 18.71 0.27 -14.97
C ASP A 96 18.64 1.71 -15.52
N GLN A 97 18.31 1.87 -16.80
CA GLN A 97 18.20 3.17 -17.46
C GLN A 97 16.95 3.26 -18.37
N PRO A 98 16.33 4.45 -18.48
CA PRO A 98 16.69 5.69 -17.77
C PRO A 98 16.24 5.67 -16.29
N ALA A 99 16.81 6.55 -15.46
CA ALA A 99 16.46 6.64 -14.02
C ALA A 99 15.17 7.45 -13.74
N SER A 100 14.68 8.21 -14.71
CA SER A 100 13.46 9.02 -14.64
C SER A 100 12.74 9.09 -15.97
N TYR A 101 11.45 9.40 -15.95
CA TYR A 101 10.69 9.63 -17.18
C TYR A 101 10.99 11.03 -17.74
N ALA A 102 10.96 11.18 -19.06
CA ALA A 102 11.11 12.50 -19.69
C ALA A 102 9.99 13.45 -19.22
N GLY A 103 10.38 14.65 -18.75
CA GLY A 103 9.45 15.65 -18.20
C GLY A 103 8.88 15.32 -16.81
N GLU A 104 9.41 14.31 -16.12
CA GLU A 104 9.00 14.00 -14.75
C GLU A 104 9.54 15.05 -13.76
N LEU A 105 8.66 15.70 -13.01
CA LEU A 105 9.03 16.72 -12.00
C LEU A 105 9.58 16.11 -10.70
N GLY A 106 9.36 14.82 -10.48
CA GLY A 106 9.85 14.09 -9.30
C GLY A 106 9.20 12.72 -9.16
N PRO A 107 9.63 11.89 -8.19
CA PRO A 107 9.25 10.47 -8.09
C PRO A 107 7.74 10.21 -7.93
N LYS A 108 6.99 11.19 -7.43
CA LYS A 108 5.53 11.14 -7.24
C LYS A 108 4.74 11.63 -8.45
N HIS A 109 5.40 12.19 -9.47
CA HIS A 109 4.73 12.62 -10.69
C HIS A 109 4.43 11.41 -11.58
N TRP A 110 3.22 11.38 -12.15
CA TRP A 110 2.75 10.31 -13.03
C TRP A 110 2.46 10.84 -14.44
N PRO A 111 3.48 11.02 -15.29
CA PRO A 111 3.26 11.39 -16.68
C PRO A 111 2.60 10.23 -17.47
N ASN A 112 1.92 10.53 -18.57
CA ASN A 112 1.26 9.52 -19.41
C ASN A 112 2.21 8.40 -19.88
N SER A 113 3.49 8.74 -20.13
CA SER A 113 4.52 7.77 -20.47
C SER A 113 4.76 6.73 -19.36
N ARG A 114 4.67 7.13 -18.09
CA ARG A 114 4.76 6.24 -16.93
C ARG A 114 3.53 5.33 -16.84
N TYR A 115 2.33 5.89 -16.97
CA TYR A 115 1.10 5.06 -16.99
C TYR A 115 1.16 4.01 -18.11
N GLU A 116 1.54 4.43 -19.32
CA GLU A 116 1.69 3.51 -20.45
C GLU A 116 2.69 2.39 -20.15
N TYR A 117 3.86 2.74 -19.62
CA TYR A 117 4.91 1.76 -19.35
C TYR A 117 4.49 0.76 -18.27
N VAL A 118 3.87 1.22 -17.17
CA VAL A 118 3.32 0.35 -16.12
C VAL A 118 2.24 -0.57 -16.69
N MET A 119 1.35 -0.06 -17.55
CA MET A 119 0.35 -0.89 -18.23
C MET A 119 0.97 -1.96 -19.13
N LYS A 120 2.05 -1.61 -19.87
CA LYS A 120 2.83 -2.57 -20.68
C LYS A 120 3.47 -3.66 -19.82
N LEU A 121 4.04 -3.30 -18.65
CA LEU A 121 4.58 -4.28 -17.70
C LEU A 121 3.49 -5.19 -17.15
N LYS A 122 2.35 -4.64 -16.72
CA LYS A 122 1.20 -5.43 -16.24
C LYS A 122 0.70 -6.38 -17.32
N GLN A 123 0.62 -5.93 -18.57
CA GLN A 123 0.25 -6.76 -19.71
C GLN A 123 1.29 -7.86 -19.99
N ALA A 124 2.58 -7.55 -19.90
CA ALA A 124 3.65 -8.53 -20.09
C ALA A 124 3.57 -9.65 -19.04
N ALA A 125 3.32 -9.30 -17.77
CA ALA A 125 3.09 -10.26 -16.70
C ALA A 125 1.84 -11.13 -16.95
N LEU A 126 0.74 -10.52 -17.43
CA LEU A 126 -0.49 -11.26 -17.78
C LEU A 126 -0.25 -12.25 -18.92
N ASN A 127 0.48 -11.82 -19.95
CA ASN A 127 0.86 -12.66 -21.08
C ASN A 127 1.79 -13.80 -20.64
N PHE A 128 2.73 -13.52 -19.75
CA PHE A 128 3.60 -14.53 -19.15
C PHE A 128 2.78 -15.60 -18.41
N ALA A 129 1.85 -15.18 -17.55
CA ALA A 129 0.99 -16.11 -16.81
C ALA A 129 0.12 -16.98 -17.73
N ARG A 130 -0.46 -16.39 -18.78
CA ARG A 130 -1.23 -17.14 -19.80
C ARG A 130 -0.35 -18.16 -20.53
N LYS A 131 0.85 -17.79 -20.97
CA LYS A 131 1.78 -18.68 -21.67
C LYS A 131 2.24 -19.86 -20.79
N ARG A 132 2.29 -19.66 -19.48
CA ARG A 132 2.65 -20.69 -18.48
C ARG A 132 1.46 -21.49 -17.97
N TRP A 133 0.26 -21.29 -18.51
CA TRP A 133 -0.96 -21.98 -18.05
C TRP A 133 -1.23 -21.78 -16.55
N ALA A 134 -0.86 -20.60 -16.02
CA ALA A 134 -1.14 -20.30 -14.63
C ALA A 134 -2.65 -20.17 -14.39
N ASP A 135 -3.14 -20.76 -13.31
CA ASP A 135 -4.55 -20.68 -12.92
C ASP A 135 -4.91 -19.27 -12.43
N TYR A 136 -3.97 -18.62 -11.75
CA TYR A 136 -4.11 -17.28 -11.19
C TYR A 136 -2.89 -16.41 -11.43
N ILE A 137 -3.09 -15.09 -11.43
CA ILE A 137 -2.02 -14.10 -11.31
C ILE A 137 -2.37 -13.09 -10.21
N LEU A 138 -1.45 -12.89 -9.28
CA LEU A 138 -1.50 -11.90 -8.22
C LEU A 138 -0.62 -10.71 -8.61
N TYR A 139 -1.23 -9.54 -8.77
CA TYR A 139 -0.53 -8.26 -8.76
C TYR A 139 -0.52 -7.74 -7.33
N ALA A 140 0.63 -7.35 -6.82
CA ALA A 140 0.75 -6.71 -5.52
C ALA A 140 1.82 -5.62 -5.58
N ASP A 141 1.40 -4.36 -5.46
CA ASP A 141 2.33 -3.22 -5.34
C ASP A 141 3.29 -3.46 -4.16
N THR A 142 4.54 -3.01 -4.33
CA THR A 142 5.63 -3.29 -3.38
C THR A 142 5.52 -2.57 -2.03
N ASP A 143 4.55 -1.67 -1.88
CA ASP A 143 4.18 -0.98 -0.64
C ASP A 143 2.96 -1.62 0.08
N ASN A 144 2.40 -2.70 -0.47
CA ASN A 144 1.28 -3.45 0.11
C ASN A 144 1.81 -4.70 0.84
N ILE A 145 1.83 -4.67 2.17
CA ILE A 145 2.39 -5.75 2.99
C ILE A 145 1.28 -6.74 3.37
N LEU A 146 1.28 -7.91 2.73
CA LEU A 146 0.31 -8.97 3.00
C LEU A 146 0.60 -9.65 4.35
N THR A 147 0.11 -9.05 5.43
CA THR A 147 0.42 -9.48 6.80
C THR A 147 -0.20 -10.81 7.20
N ASN A 148 -1.37 -11.16 6.65
CA ASN A 148 -2.01 -12.45 6.93
C ASN A 148 -1.54 -13.54 5.92
N PRO A 149 -0.85 -14.60 6.38
CA PRO A 149 -0.34 -15.67 5.52
C PRO A 149 -1.34 -16.32 4.56
N ASP A 150 -2.63 -16.33 4.90
CA ASP A 150 -3.66 -17.05 4.17
C ASP A 150 -4.31 -16.22 3.03
N THR A 151 -3.79 -15.02 2.71
CA THR A 151 -4.42 -14.08 1.73
C THR A 151 -4.79 -14.78 0.44
N LEU A 152 -3.83 -15.53 -0.10
CA LEU A 152 -3.92 -16.11 -1.42
C LEU A 152 -4.96 -17.22 -1.43
N GLN A 153 -4.97 -18.07 -0.40
CA GLN A 153 -5.98 -19.13 -0.25
C GLN A 153 -7.39 -18.55 -0.12
N LEU A 154 -7.55 -17.52 0.73
CA LEU A 154 -8.83 -16.85 0.95
C LEU A 154 -9.36 -16.21 -0.33
N MET A 155 -8.52 -15.52 -1.11
CA MET A 155 -8.91 -14.95 -2.39
C MET A 155 -9.24 -16.00 -3.45
N ILE A 156 -8.50 -17.12 -3.48
CA ILE A 156 -8.76 -18.24 -4.40
C ILE A 156 -10.11 -18.90 -4.07
N ALA A 157 -10.42 -19.08 -2.79
CA ALA A 157 -11.65 -19.73 -2.32
C ALA A 157 -12.93 -19.01 -2.75
N GLU A 158 -12.91 -17.68 -2.86
CA GLU A 158 -14.04 -16.88 -3.34
C GLU A 158 -14.38 -17.11 -4.82
N ASN A 159 -13.45 -17.69 -5.59
CA ASN A 159 -13.64 -18.08 -6.99
C ASN A 159 -14.24 -16.96 -7.88
N LYS A 160 -13.76 -15.72 -7.69
CA LYS A 160 -14.15 -14.54 -8.48
C LYS A 160 -13.15 -14.30 -9.62
N SER A 161 -13.57 -13.56 -10.65
CA SER A 161 -12.70 -13.23 -11.79
C SER A 161 -11.60 -12.25 -11.40
N VAL A 162 -11.99 -11.21 -10.66
CA VAL A 162 -11.12 -10.14 -10.18
C VAL A 162 -11.45 -9.93 -8.72
N ILE A 163 -10.44 -10.08 -7.86
CA ILE A 163 -10.62 -9.97 -6.41
C ILE A 163 -9.44 -9.26 -5.75
N ALA A 164 -9.72 -8.42 -4.78
CA ALA A 164 -8.71 -7.74 -3.98
C ALA A 164 -8.95 -7.95 -2.49
N PRO A 165 -7.88 -8.08 -1.68
CA PRO A 165 -8.01 -7.97 -0.24
C PRO A 165 -8.18 -6.50 0.14
N MET A 166 -9.01 -6.20 1.13
CA MET A 166 -9.16 -4.84 1.62
C MET A 166 -7.93 -4.42 2.44
N LEU A 167 -7.22 -3.42 1.92
CA LEU A 167 -6.00 -2.91 2.51
C LEU A 167 -6.25 -1.73 3.46
N ASP A 168 -5.63 -1.77 4.64
CA ASP A 168 -5.62 -0.70 5.63
C ASP A 168 -4.52 0.32 5.32
N SER A 169 -4.87 1.59 5.47
CA SER A 169 -3.99 2.74 5.31
C SER A 169 -4.21 3.73 6.46
N GLN A 170 -3.27 4.66 6.65
CA GLN A 170 -3.37 5.67 7.71
C GLN A 170 -4.45 6.73 7.41
N GLY A 171 -4.45 7.29 6.19
CA GLY A 171 -5.45 8.26 5.73
C GLY A 171 -6.69 7.63 5.11
N ALA A 172 -7.64 8.45 4.65
CA ALA A 172 -8.89 7.97 4.07
C ALA A 172 -8.75 7.25 2.71
N TYR A 173 -7.56 7.19 2.11
CA TYR A 173 -7.28 6.51 0.85
C TYR A 173 -7.33 4.98 0.99
N SER A 174 -8.02 4.25 0.13
CA SER A 174 -8.08 2.77 0.18
C SER A 174 -7.86 2.18 -1.20
N ASN A 175 -7.60 0.87 -1.27
CA ASN A 175 -7.35 0.15 -2.51
C ASN A 175 -8.62 -0.23 -3.32
N PHE A 176 -9.71 0.50 -3.12
CA PHE A 176 -11.01 0.27 -3.77
C PHE A 176 -11.81 1.57 -3.85
N TRP A 177 -12.73 1.65 -4.83
CA TRP A 177 -13.69 2.73 -4.95
C TRP A 177 -15.12 2.19 -4.82
N CYS A 178 -15.97 2.89 -4.06
CA CYS A 178 -17.41 2.57 -3.95
C CYS A 178 -18.28 3.23 -5.02
N GLY A 179 -17.70 4.09 -5.85
CA GLY A 179 -18.43 4.82 -6.89
C GLY A 179 -17.49 5.31 -7.98
N ILE A 180 -18.02 5.38 -9.20
CA ILE A 180 -17.35 5.90 -10.38
C ILE A 180 -18.30 6.92 -11.05
N THR A 181 -17.76 8.04 -11.56
CA THR A 181 -18.51 9.00 -12.37
C THR A 181 -18.77 8.44 -13.77
N PRO A 182 -19.71 9.00 -14.57
CA PRO A 182 -19.89 8.56 -15.96
C PRO A 182 -18.61 8.61 -16.80
N GLN A 183 -17.68 9.52 -16.45
CA GLN A 183 -16.37 9.70 -17.07
C GLN A 183 -15.27 8.78 -16.51
N GLY A 184 -15.60 7.83 -15.63
CA GLY A 184 -14.64 6.84 -15.14
C GLY A 184 -13.82 7.23 -13.91
N TYR A 185 -14.07 8.41 -13.32
CA TYR A 185 -13.28 8.91 -12.20
C TYR A 185 -13.88 8.57 -10.83
N TYR A 186 -13.10 8.72 -9.77
CA TYR A 186 -13.53 8.44 -8.40
C TYR A 186 -14.78 9.23 -8.03
N ARG A 187 -15.76 8.54 -7.44
CA ARG A 187 -16.95 9.15 -6.83
C ARG A 187 -17.14 8.62 -5.42
N ARG A 188 -17.05 9.50 -4.42
CA ARG A 188 -17.36 9.17 -3.01
C ARG A 188 -18.85 8.84 -2.87
N THR A 189 -19.16 7.79 -2.11
CA THR A 189 -20.54 7.38 -1.80
C THR A 189 -20.73 7.22 -0.29
N ALA A 190 -21.98 7.19 0.17
CA ALA A 190 -22.32 6.97 1.58
C ALA A 190 -21.77 5.62 2.11
N GLU A 191 -21.60 4.64 1.22
CA GLU A 191 -21.08 3.31 1.55
C GLU A 191 -19.57 3.28 1.80
N TYR A 192 -18.82 4.33 1.44
CA TYR A 192 -17.36 4.31 1.48
C TYR A 192 -16.82 4.10 2.90
N PHE A 193 -17.22 4.93 3.86
CA PHE A 193 -16.73 4.82 5.24
C PHE A 193 -17.25 3.56 5.94
N PRO A 194 -18.53 3.16 5.83
CA PRO A 194 -18.98 1.87 6.36
C PRO A 194 -18.19 0.67 5.81
N THR A 195 -17.87 0.68 4.51
CA THR A 195 -17.03 -0.35 3.87
C THR A 195 -15.60 -0.30 4.42
N ARG A 196 -14.99 0.90 4.48
CA ARG A 196 -13.64 1.11 5.03
C ARG A 196 -13.51 0.74 6.50
N HIS A 197 -14.56 0.95 7.30
CA HIS A 197 -14.60 0.59 8.71
C HIS A 197 -15.09 -0.84 8.93
N ARG A 198 -15.29 -1.61 7.85
CA ARG A 198 -15.70 -3.02 7.89
C ARG A 198 -16.99 -3.25 8.70
N HIS A 199 -17.93 -2.30 8.63
CA HIS A 199 -19.25 -2.48 9.23
C HIS A 199 -19.98 -3.70 8.65
N ARG A 200 -19.62 -4.10 7.42
CA ARG A 200 -20.06 -5.32 6.76
C ARG A 200 -18.84 -6.16 6.40
N LEU A 201 -18.82 -7.41 6.85
CA LEU A 201 -17.81 -8.40 6.48
C LEU A 201 -18.33 -9.29 5.36
N GLY A 202 -17.42 -9.77 4.51
CA GLY A 202 -17.72 -10.61 3.35
C GLY A 202 -16.92 -10.24 2.10
N CYS A 203 -17.34 -10.81 0.97
CA CYS A 203 -16.83 -10.49 -0.36
C CYS A 203 -17.92 -9.75 -1.16
N PHE A 204 -17.64 -8.51 -1.57
CA PHE A 204 -18.66 -7.65 -2.19
C PHE A 204 -18.21 -7.10 -3.55
N PRO A 205 -19.14 -6.96 -4.51
CA PRO A 205 -18.84 -6.30 -5.76
C PRO A 205 -18.62 -4.81 -5.51
N VAL A 206 -17.55 -4.27 -6.09
CA VAL A 206 -17.25 -2.83 -6.08
C VAL A 206 -16.97 -2.36 -7.52
N PRO A 207 -17.16 -1.07 -7.82
CA PRO A 207 -16.81 -0.53 -9.14
C PRO A 207 -15.34 -0.73 -9.55
N MET A 208 -14.41 -0.62 -8.59
CA MET A 208 -12.97 -0.71 -8.86
C MET A 208 -12.20 -1.21 -7.64
N VAL A 209 -11.18 -2.02 -7.91
CA VAL A 209 -10.12 -2.40 -6.96
C VAL A 209 -8.75 -2.15 -7.61
N HIS A 210 -7.74 -1.84 -6.81
CA HIS A 210 -6.39 -1.59 -7.29
C HIS A 210 -5.33 -1.95 -6.24
N SER A 211 -4.06 -1.67 -6.56
CA SER A 211 -2.85 -1.93 -5.75
C SER A 211 -2.51 -3.41 -5.51
N THR A 212 -3.43 -4.21 -4.95
CA THR A 212 -3.28 -5.67 -4.85
C THR A 212 -4.53 -6.35 -5.39
N VAL A 213 -4.37 -7.15 -6.44
CA VAL A 213 -5.47 -7.81 -7.14
C VAL A 213 -5.06 -9.21 -7.58
N LEU A 214 -5.88 -10.21 -7.26
CA LEU A 214 -5.79 -11.56 -7.80
C LEU A 214 -6.77 -11.73 -8.96
N LEU A 215 -6.27 -12.24 -10.08
CA LEU A 215 -7.05 -12.57 -11.26
C LEU A 215 -7.15 -14.09 -11.42
N ASN A 216 -8.35 -14.60 -11.66
CA ASN A 216 -8.62 -16.01 -11.91
C ASN A 216 -8.66 -16.31 -13.40
N LEU A 217 -7.51 -16.66 -13.98
CA LEU A 217 -7.31 -16.82 -15.42
C LEU A 217 -8.10 -17.99 -16.03
N ARG A 218 -8.65 -18.88 -15.18
CA ARG A 218 -9.46 -20.03 -15.60
C ARG A 218 -10.84 -19.64 -16.12
N LYS A 219 -11.33 -18.44 -15.82
CA LYS A 219 -12.67 -17.98 -16.27
C LYS A 219 -12.63 -17.49 -17.71
N GLU A 220 -13.63 -17.85 -18.51
CA GLU A 220 -13.67 -17.53 -19.95
C GLU A 220 -13.56 -16.04 -20.27
N GLY A 221 -14.23 -15.19 -19.47
CA GLY A 221 -14.19 -13.73 -19.64
C GLY A 221 -12.78 -13.14 -19.52
N MET A 222 -11.85 -13.85 -18.85
CA MET A 222 -10.46 -13.40 -18.71
C MET A 222 -9.68 -13.43 -20.03
N LYS A 223 -10.16 -14.13 -21.06
CA LYS A 223 -9.52 -14.12 -22.39
C LYS A 223 -9.52 -12.72 -23.03
N LYS A 224 -10.55 -11.91 -22.73
CA LYS A 224 -10.73 -10.55 -23.28
C LYS A 224 -10.05 -9.46 -22.45
N LEU A 225 -9.62 -9.77 -21.24
CA LEU A 225 -8.98 -8.80 -20.35
C LEU A 225 -7.60 -8.39 -20.88
N ALA A 226 -7.32 -7.09 -20.89
CA ALA A 226 -6.00 -6.53 -21.19
C ALA A 226 -5.72 -5.31 -20.30
N PHE A 227 -4.47 -5.14 -19.90
CA PHE A 227 -3.94 -3.89 -19.33
C PHE A 227 -3.45 -2.95 -20.43
N TYR A 228 -2.95 -3.50 -21.54
CA TYR A 228 -2.46 -2.74 -22.68
C TYR A 228 -2.59 -3.55 -23.98
N PRO A 229 -2.86 -2.92 -25.15
CA PRO A 229 -3.32 -1.54 -25.29
C PRO A 229 -4.69 -1.32 -24.63
N PRO A 230 -5.07 -0.08 -24.29
CA PRO A 230 -6.43 0.23 -23.85
C PRO A 230 -7.47 -0.26 -24.86
N HIS A 231 -8.69 -0.53 -24.39
CA HIS A 231 -9.78 -0.92 -25.26
C HIS A 231 -10.05 0.15 -26.33
N LYS A 232 -10.42 -0.26 -27.54
CA LYS A 232 -10.68 0.66 -28.68
C LYS A 232 -11.71 1.76 -28.38
N ASP A 233 -12.69 1.45 -27.52
CA ASP A 233 -13.76 2.38 -27.13
C ASP A 233 -13.44 3.14 -25.82
N TYR A 234 -12.18 3.11 -25.37
CA TYR A 234 -11.77 3.78 -24.14
C TYR A 234 -11.74 5.30 -24.30
N SER A 235 -12.43 6.00 -23.40
CA SER A 235 -12.59 7.46 -23.43
C SER A 235 -12.43 8.12 -22.05
N TRP A 236 -11.97 7.36 -21.05
CA TRP A 236 -11.79 7.82 -19.67
C TRP A 236 -10.36 8.37 -19.46
N PRO A 237 -10.06 9.01 -18.30
CA PRO A 237 -8.72 9.51 -18.02
C PRO A 237 -7.63 8.44 -18.18
N TYR A 238 -6.48 8.80 -18.75
CA TYR A 238 -5.41 7.85 -19.05
C TYR A 238 -4.61 7.52 -17.78
N ASP A 239 -5.11 6.53 -17.05
CA ASP A 239 -4.59 6.06 -15.76
C ASP A 239 -4.68 4.54 -15.73
N ASP A 240 -3.66 3.86 -15.20
CA ASP A 240 -3.54 2.41 -15.29
C ASP A 240 -4.63 1.65 -14.51
N ILE A 241 -5.13 2.20 -13.41
CA ILE A 241 -6.21 1.59 -12.62
C ILE A 241 -7.58 1.84 -13.27
N ILE A 242 -7.76 3.00 -13.90
CA ILE A 242 -9.00 3.36 -14.62
C ILE A 242 -9.12 2.56 -15.93
N VAL A 243 -8.02 2.46 -16.71
CA VAL A 243 -7.96 1.63 -17.93
C VAL A 243 -8.25 0.17 -17.59
N PHE A 244 -7.65 -0.36 -16.53
CA PHE A 244 -7.91 -1.72 -16.07
C PHE A 244 -9.38 -1.93 -15.69
N ALA A 245 -9.97 -1.02 -14.92
CA ALA A 245 -11.37 -1.17 -14.51
C ALA A 245 -12.34 -1.12 -15.71
N PHE A 246 -12.06 -0.26 -16.70
CA PHE A 246 -12.82 -0.23 -17.95
C PHE A 246 -12.66 -1.54 -18.73
N SER A 247 -11.44 -2.05 -18.83
CA SER A 247 -11.14 -3.33 -19.49
C SER A 247 -11.92 -4.49 -18.87
N CYS A 248 -11.96 -4.57 -17.53
CA CYS A 248 -12.80 -5.52 -16.81
C CYS A 248 -14.29 -5.35 -17.16
N ARG A 249 -14.80 -4.12 -17.15
CA ARG A 249 -16.20 -3.82 -17.49
C ARG A 249 -16.55 -4.24 -18.91
N ALA A 250 -15.70 -3.92 -19.89
CA ALA A 250 -15.87 -4.29 -21.29
C ALA A 250 -15.83 -5.82 -21.50
N ALA A 251 -15.07 -6.53 -20.67
CA ALA A 251 -15.03 -8.00 -20.66
C ALA A 251 -16.17 -8.67 -19.86
N GLY A 252 -17.08 -7.90 -19.27
CA GLY A 252 -18.17 -8.43 -18.43
C GLY A 252 -17.71 -8.98 -17.08
N LEU A 253 -16.56 -8.50 -16.57
CA LEU A 253 -15.95 -8.96 -15.32
C LEU A 253 -16.33 -8.04 -14.15
N THR A 254 -16.70 -8.64 -13.03
CA THR A 254 -17.00 -7.93 -11.78
C THR A 254 -15.76 -7.85 -10.89
N HIS A 255 -15.43 -6.66 -10.38
CA HIS A 255 -14.44 -6.48 -9.32
C HIS A 255 -15.05 -6.84 -7.97
N ASN A 256 -14.32 -7.60 -7.17
CA ASN A 256 -14.77 -8.01 -5.84
C ASN A 256 -13.73 -7.61 -4.77
N LEU A 257 -14.21 -7.19 -3.62
CA LEU A 257 -13.39 -6.81 -2.47
C LEU A 257 -13.69 -7.76 -1.29
N ILE A 258 -12.65 -8.40 -0.75
CA ILE A 258 -12.76 -9.20 0.48
C ILE A 258 -12.46 -8.32 1.68
N MET A 259 -13.39 -8.29 2.63
CA MET A 259 -13.31 -7.49 3.85
C MET A 259 -13.11 -8.31 5.13
N ASN A 260 -13.00 -9.64 5.04
CA ASN A 260 -12.97 -10.54 6.19
C ASN A 260 -11.69 -10.44 7.05
N PHE A 261 -10.61 -9.86 6.53
CA PHE A 261 -9.30 -9.88 7.19
C PHE A 261 -8.57 -8.54 7.07
N VAL A 262 -7.66 -8.29 8.02
CA VAL A 262 -6.81 -7.09 8.08
C VAL A 262 -5.54 -7.30 7.27
N TRP A 263 -5.28 -6.36 6.37
CA TRP A 263 -4.12 -6.33 5.48
C TRP A 263 -3.53 -4.94 5.59
N ARG A 264 -2.23 -4.76 5.89
CA ARG A 264 -1.66 -3.40 6.04
C ARG A 264 -1.00 -2.91 4.75
N THR A 265 -1.22 -1.65 4.41
CA THR A 265 -0.41 -0.90 3.43
C THR A 265 0.44 0.11 4.14
N ASN A 266 1.61 0.38 3.57
CA ASN A 266 2.54 1.38 4.07
C ASN A 266 2.64 2.59 3.13
N LYS A 267 1.53 2.95 2.47
CA LYS A 267 1.52 3.99 1.42
C LYS A 267 1.84 5.41 1.92
N GLU A 268 1.84 5.67 3.24
CA GLU A 268 1.90 7.07 3.71
C GLU A 268 2.86 7.41 4.85
N ASN A 269 3.52 6.50 5.61
CA ASN A 269 4.49 6.95 6.63
C ASN A 269 5.39 5.82 7.18
N PHE A 270 6.62 5.71 6.68
CA PHE A 270 7.65 4.86 7.29
C PHE A 270 8.18 5.38 8.63
N HIS A 271 7.86 6.63 9.01
CA HIS A 271 8.24 7.19 10.31
C HIS A 271 7.54 6.50 11.49
N SER A 272 6.43 5.78 11.28
CA SER A 272 5.65 5.16 12.37
C SER A 272 6.05 3.70 12.68
N LEU A 273 6.33 2.89 11.66
CA LEU A 273 6.63 1.46 11.82
C LEU A 273 8.05 1.20 12.34
N SER A 274 9.01 2.06 11.96
CA SER A 274 10.35 2.06 12.55
C SER A 274 10.27 2.32 14.06
N VAL A 275 9.39 3.21 14.53
CA VAL A 275 9.21 3.52 15.96
C VAL A 275 8.63 2.33 16.75
N GLN A 276 7.64 1.59 16.22
CA GLN A 276 7.04 0.47 16.96
C GLN A 276 7.96 -0.74 17.12
N VAL A 277 8.74 -1.09 16.09
CA VAL A 277 9.71 -2.20 16.16
C VAL A 277 10.91 -1.81 17.04
N ILE A 278 11.34 -0.54 16.97
CA ILE A 278 12.40 -0.01 17.85
C ILE A 278 11.91 0.06 19.31
N LEU A 279 10.62 0.34 19.58
CA LEU A 279 10.07 0.36 20.94
C LEU A 279 10.07 -1.03 21.61
N VAL A 280 9.82 -2.10 20.85
CA VAL A 280 9.85 -3.48 21.36
C VAL A 280 11.30 -3.93 21.64
N VAL A 281 12.23 -3.57 20.75
CA VAL A 281 13.68 -3.80 20.98
C VAL A 281 14.18 -2.95 22.16
N MET A 282 13.69 -1.71 22.31
CA MET A 282 13.98 -0.85 23.46
C MET A 282 13.45 -1.43 24.76
N LEU A 283 12.21 -1.94 24.83
CA LEU A 283 11.68 -2.58 26.05
C LEU A 283 12.47 -3.84 26.43
N ALA A 284 12.93 -4.62 25.44
CA ALA A 284 13.79 -5.78 25.70
C ALA A 284 15.19 -5.37 26.19
N CYS A 285 15.80 -4.35 25.58
CA CYS A 285 17.09 -3.79 26.00
C CYS A 285 17.01 -3.07 27.34
N PHE A 286 15.90 -2.40 27.66
CA PHE A 286 15.65 -1.75 28.94
C PHE A 286 15.42 -2.77 30.05
N ARG A 287 14.72 -3.88 29.78
CA ARG A 287 14.57 -5.00 30.73
C ARG A 287 15.90 -5.73 30.99
N PHE A 288 16.80 -5.74 30.01
CA PHE A 288 18.15 -6.31 30.16
C PHE A 288 19.14 -5.34 30.85
N SER A 289 18.99 -4.04 30.62
CA SER A 289 19.80 -2.97 31.24
C SER A 289 19.40 -2.71 32.71
N CYS A 290 18.11 -2.77 33.04
CA CYS A 290 17.62 -2.61 34.42
C CYS A 290 17.86 -3.82 35.32
N ARG A 291 18.25 -4.99 34.78
CA ARG A 291 18.73 -6.13 35.61
C ARG A 291 20.25 -6.15 35.78
N LYS A 292 21.02 -5.30 35.07
CA LYS A 292 22.49 -5.25 35.16
C LYS A 292 23.06 -3.98 35.81
N THR A 293 22.21 -3.07 36.28
CA THR A 293 22.65 -1.83 36.97
C THR A 293 22.43 -1.89 38.49
N LEU A 294 22.71 -3.05 39.10
CA LEU A 294 22.92 -3.17 40.54
C LEU A 294 23.94 -4.29 40.79
N LYS A 295 25.22 -3.89 40.91
CA LYS A 295 26.45 -4.66 41.20
C LYS A 295 27.47 -4.70 40.05
N ILE A 296 28.16 -3.59 39.80
CA ILE A 296 29.57 -3.63 39.38
C ILE A 296 30.29 -2.43 40.00
N PHE A 297 30.69 -2.58 41.27
CA PHE A 297 31.83 -1.86 41.85
C PHE A 297 32.60 -2.91 42.66
N PHE A 298 33.56 -3.54 41.99
CA PHE A 298 34.88 -3.99 42.49
C PHE A 298 35.49 -4.99 41.49
N GLY A 299 36.58 -4.58 40.83
CA GLY A 299 37.67 -5.47 40.41
C GLY A 299 37.65 -6.10 39.00
N ARG A 300 38.62 -5.64 38.19
CA ARG A 300 39.34 -6.33 37.09
C ARG A 300 38.71 -6.40 35.67
N GLN A 301 39.39 -5.65 34.79
CA GLN A 301 39.76 -5.90 33.37
C GLN A 301 38.71 -6.05 32.24
N THR A 302 38.85 -5.09 31.31
CA THR A 302 38.79 -5.14 29.82
C THR A 302 37.48 -5.47 29.09
N ALA A 303 36.92 -4.45 28.41
CA ALA A 303 36.88 -4.35 26.94
C ALA A 303 36.35 -2.96 26.52
N ASN A 304 37.15 -2.19 25.79
CA ASN A 304 36.78 -0.88 25.25
C ASN A 304 35.82 -1.07 24.06
N LEU A 305 34.51 -0.84 24.28
CA LEU A 305 33.63 -0.37 23.21
C LEU A 305 33.57 1.16 23.30
N GLU A 306 33.90 1.83 22.19
CA GLU A 306 33.91 3.30 22.13
C GLU A 306 32.53 3.87 22.44
N VAL A 307 32.49 4.60 23.55
CA VAL A 307 31.35 5.35 24.08
C VAL A 307 30.75 6.31 23.04
N ASN A 308 31.52 6.78 22.06
CA ASN A 308 31.09 7.73 21.03
C ASN A 308 29.98 7.23 20.08
N THR A 309 29.88 5.93 19.82
CA THR A 309 28.86 5.39 18.89
C THR A 309 27.46 5.37 19.53
N VAL A 310 27.39 5.18 20.85
CA VAL A 310 26.13 5.17 21.61
C VAL A 310 25.56 6.58 21.76
N TYR A 311 26.41 7.58 21.97
CA TYR A 311 25.96 8.98 22.07
C TYR A 311 25.49 9.57 20.73
N ARG A 312 26.12 9.20 19.59
CA ARG A 312 25.63 9.60 18.26
C ARG A 312 24.23 9.05 17.94
N PHE A 313 23.92 7.83 18.40
CA PHE A 313 22.61 7.22 18.21
C PHE A 313 21.52 7.83 19.10
N LEU A 314 21.85 8.21 20.33
CA LEU A 314 20.90 8.91 21.22
C LEU A 314 20.61 10.36 20.77
N PHE A 315 21.59 11.06 20.20
CA PHE A 315 21.43 12.47 19.81
C PHE A 315 20.58 12.69 18.56
N TYR A 316 20.62 11.77 17.58
CA TYR A 316 19.72 11.80 16.42
C TYR A 316 18.24 11.64 16.83
N PHE A 317 17.98 10.92 17.92
CA PHE A 317 16.63 10.60 18.37
C PHE A 317 15.95 11.74 19.14
N LEU A 318 16.70 12.58 19.87
CA LEU A 318 16.12 13.66 20.67
C LEU A 318 15.53 14.78 19.79
N HIS A 319 16.11 15.04 18.62
CA HIS A 319 15.63 16.10 17.70
C HIS A 319 14.28 15.75 17.03
N ILE A 320 14.05 14.48 16.69
CA ILE A 320 12.78 14.04 16.08
C ILE A 320 11.65 14.10 17.10
N CYS A 321 11.93 13.75 18.37
CA CYS A 321 10.96 13.87 19.44
C CYS A 321 10.55 15.32 19.71
N ILE A 322 11.50 16.27 19.68
CA ILE A 322 11.23 17.69 19.95
C ILE A 322 10.29 18.31 18.88
N PHE A 323 10.47 17.97 17.59
CA PHE A 323 9.63 18.49 16.50
C PHE A 323 8.18 18.01 16.56
N TYR A 324 7.94 16.76 16.97
CA TYR A 324 6.59 16.25 17.16
C TYR A 324 5.94 16.80 18.44
N THR A 325 6.71 17.01 19.51
CA THR A 325 6.17 17.62 20.74
C THR A 325 5.84 19.11 20.58
N SER A 326 6.54 19.88 19.74
CA SER A 326 6.22 21.31 19.56
C SER A 326 4.92 21.52 18.78
N LYS A 327 4.67 20.76 17.69
CA LYS A 327 3.38 20.78 16.97
C LYS A 327 2.22 20.30 17.85
N PHE A 328 2.44 19.33 18.74
CA PHE A 328 1.42 18.86 19.67
C PHE A 328 1.02 19.91 20.72
N PHE A 329 1.95 20.80 21.10
CA PHE A 329 1.67 21.88 22.04
C PHE A 329 1.01 23.12 21.40
N LEU A 330 1.24 23.37 20.10
CA LEU A 330 0.64 24.52 19.42
C LEU A 330 -0.88 24.37 19.15
N SER A 331 -1.42 23.15 19.13
CA SER A 331 -2.84 22.89 18.84
C SER A 331 -3.71 22.51 20.05
N CYS A 332 -3.23 22.66 21.29
CA CYS A 332 -4.02 22.33 22.49
C CYS A 332 -4.83 23.54 22.99
N SER A 333 -6.10 23.31 23.37
CA SER A 333 -6.94 24.30 24.05
C SER A 333 -6.29 24.78 25.36
N GLU A 334 -6.60 26.00 25.81
CA GLU A 334 -6.09 26.54 27.08
C GLU A 334 -6.43 25.64 28.28
N GLU A 335 -7.55 24.91 28.23
CA GLU A 335 -7.91 23.87 29.20
C GLU A 335 -6.84 22.78 29.32
N TYR A 336 -6.33 22.26 28.20
CA TYR A 336 -5.32 21.20 28.20
C TYR A 336 -3.96 21.68 28.73
N LYS A 337 -3.62 22.93 28.43
CA LYS A 337 -2.36 23.54 28.88
C LYS A 337 -2.33 23.71 30.41
N SER A 338 -3.49 23.90 31.05
CA SER A 338 -3.62 24.11 32.51
C SER A 338 -3.10 22.94 33.36
N HIS A 339 -3.04 21.73 32.80
CA HIS A 339 -2.56 20.54 33.50
C HIS A 339 -1.03 20.44 33.62
N PHE A 340 -0.26 21.31 32.97
CA PHE A 340 1.21 21.29 32.99
C PHE A 340 1.77 22.59 33.58
N LEU A 341 2.16 22.52 34.86
CA LEU A 341 2.60 23.66 35.68
C LEU A 341 4.00 24.21 35.33
N ASN A 342 4.93 23.37 34.87
CA ASN A 342 6.29 23.79 34.47
C ASN A 342 6.52 23.53 32.98
N ARG A 343 6.70 24.60 32.21
CA ARG A 343 6.85 24.59 30.74
C ARG A 343 8.21 25.13 30.30
N ASN A 344 9.29 24.54 30.82
CA ASN A 344 10.66 24.90 30.46
C ASN A 344 11.25 23.85 29.50
N LEU A 345 11.16 24.11 28.19
CA LEU A 345 11.88 23.32 27.19
C LEU A 345 13.20 24.04 26.85
N GLN A 346 14.33 23.44 27.19
CA GLN A 346 15.64 23.88 26.67
C GLN A 346 15.95 23.07 25.41
N ALA A 347 15.93 23.74 24.25
CA ALA A 347 16.28 23.15 22.97
C ALA A 347 17.69 23.60 22.56
N PHE A 348 18.53 22.63 22.18
CA PHE A 348 19.90 22.88 21.74
C PHE A 348 20.06 22.44 20.28
N SER A 349 20.69 23.28 19.45
CA SER A 349 21.02 22.98 18.06
C SER A 349 22.53 22.88 17.86
N THR A 350 22.96 22.06 16.92
CA THR A 350 24.38 21.92 16.55
C THR A 350 24.77 22.98 15.51
N ARG A 351 26.02 23.49 15.60
CA ARG A 351 26.62 24.36 14.59
C ARG A 351 27.92 23.72 14.08
N PRO A 352 28.12 23.56 12.76
CA PRO A 352 27.18 23.87 11.67
C PRO A 352 26.00 22.88 11.57
N LEU A 353 24.92 23.29 10.91
CA LEU A 353 23.72 22.47 10.71
C LEU A 353 24.06 21.27 9.80
N LEU A 354 23.66 20.06 10.22
CA LEU A 354 23.85 18.82 9.43
C LEU A 354 22.79 18.65 8.34
N VAL A 355 21.63 19.28 8.50
CA VAL A 355 20.53 19.36 7.53
C VAL A 355 19.91 20.74 7.69
N GLU A 356 19.71 21.44 6.58
CA GLU A 356 19.01 22.72 6.54
C GLU A 356 17.70 22.59 5.74
N PRO A 357 16.63 23.29 6.16
CA PRO A 357 15.40 23.33 5.38
C PRO A 357 15.66 23.95 4.01
N CYS A 358 15.15 23.35 2.94
CA CYS A 358 15.20 23.97 1.62
C CYS A 358 14.25 25.18 1.50
N HIS A 359 13.21 25.25 2.34
CA HIS A 359 12.25 26.34 2.42
C HIS A 359 11.73 26.48 3.86
N TYR A 360 11.53 27.71 4.32
CA TYR A 360 10.95 28.05 5.62
C TYR A 360 9.46 28.38 5.50
N ALA A 361 8.72 28.26 6.61
CA ALA A 361 7.33 28.67 6.65
C ALA A 361 7.19 30.15 6.25
N GLY A 362 6.35 30.42 5.25
CA GLY A 362 6.21 31.74 4.62
C GLY A 362 6.95 31.92 3.30
N ASP A 363 7.81 30.99 2.89
CA ASP A 363 8.48 31.06 1.59
C ASP A 363 7.50 30.77 0.44
N PRO A 364 7.69 31.37 -0.76
CA PRO A 364 6.76 31.24 -1.89
C PRO A 364 6.52 29.81 -2.39
N GLN A 365 7.48 28.92 -2.13
CA GLN A 365 7.44 27.51 -2.53
C GLN A 365 7.26 26.55 -1.36
N TRP A 366 7.05 27.08 -0.15
CA TRP A 366 6.77 26.28 1.02
C TRP A 366 5.33 25.74 0.95
N VAL A 367 5.18 24.42 1.10
CA VAL A 367 3.90 23.73 1.00
C VAL A 367 3.68 22.89 2.25
N SER A 368 2.55 23.09 2.92
CA SER A 368 2.11 22.28 4.07
C SER A 368 0.66 21.88 3.92
N ASP A 369 0.38 20.62 4.16
CA ASP A 369 -0.94 20.00 4.14
C ASP A 369 -1.70 20.16 5.47
N THR A 370 -1.06 20.73 6.49
CA THR A 370 -1.56 20.77 7.87
C THR A 370 -1.50 22.14 8.53
N GLU A 371 -0.96 23.18 7.89
CA GLU A 371 -0.82 24.49 8.55
C GLU A 371 -2.07 25.36 8.48
N THR A 372 -2.98 25.10 7.53
CA THR A 372 -4.25 25.84 7.35
C THR A 372 -5.47 25.11 7.93
N SER A 373 -5.28 24.00 8.65
CA SER A 373 -6.38 23.36 9.38
C SER A 373 -6.73 24.15 10.64
N THR A 374 -8.03 24.39 10.87
CA THR A 374 -8.50 24.99 12.12
C THR A 374 -8.11 24.14 13.32
N LEU A 375 -7.98 24.78 14.48
CA LEU A 375 -7.97 24.11 15.77
C LEU A 375 -9.11 23.09 15.80
N TRP A 376 -8.79 21.87 16.23
CA TRP A 376 -9.73 20.77 16.38
C TRP A 376 -11.01 21.27 17.09
N ASP A 377 -12.17 21.08 16.46
CA ASP A 377 -13.51 21.51 16.91
C ASP A 377 -13.91 23.00 16.83
N ASN A 378 -13.28 23.84 16.00
CA ASN A 378 -13.82 25.18 15.73
C ASN A 378 -14.22 25.41 14.26
N ASP A 379 -15.42 24.95 13.89
CA ASP A 379 -16.02 25.14 12.55
C ASP A 379 -16.53 26.58 12.31
N ALA A 380 -16.45 27.48 13.30
CA ALA A 380 -16.88 28.88 13.16
C ALA A 380 -15.83 29.78 12.50
N VAL A 381 -14.58 29.32 12.36
CA VAL A 381 -13.48 30.09 11.77
C VAL A 381 -13.25 29.63 10.34
N ARG A 382 -13.47 30.54 9.39
CA ARG A 382 -13.27 30.29 7.97
C ARG A 382 -11.77 30.22 7.66
N THR A 383 -11.34 29.13 7.04
CA THR A 383 -9.98 29.03 6.50
C THR A 383 -9.86 29.77 5.17
N ASP A 384 -8.65 30.22 4.87
CA ASP A 384 -8.15 30.78 3.61
C ASP A 384 -8.17 29.77 2.44
N TRP A 385 -8.52 28.51 2.71
CA TRP A 385 -8.68 27.44 1.74
C TRP A 385 -10.00 27.52 0.96
N ARG A 386 -9.96 27.83 -0.34
CA ARG A 386 -11.16 27.91 -1.22
C ARG A 386 -11.68 26.54 -1.72
N GLY A 387 -11.04 25.43 -1.34
CA GLY A 387 -11.23 24.11 -1.96
C GLY A 387 -12.32 23.20 -1.38
N SER A 388 -13.04 23.61 -0.32
CA SER A 388 -14.15 22.80 0.22
C SER A 388 -14.98 23.64 1.19
N HIS A 389 -16.21 23.97 0.82
CA HIS A 389 -17.20 24.33 1.83
C HIS A 389 -17.68 23.04 2.47
N LYS A 390 -17.35 22.83 3.75
CA LYS A 390 -18.18 21.98 4.61
C LYS A 390 -19.53 22.69 4.74
N THR A 391 -20.50 22.32 3.92
CA THR A 391 -21.86 22.82 4.08
C THR A 391 -22.41 22.32 5.41
N LEU A 392 -22.76 23.26 6.30
CA LEU A 392 -23.60 23.00 7.46
C LEU A 392 -24.87 22.27 6.98
N LYS A 393 -25.19 21.14 7.61
CA LYS A 393 -26.48 20.46 7.42
C LYS A 393 -27.60 21.45 7.82
N GLY A 394 -28.30 22.02 6.85
CA GLY A 394 -29.55 22.76 7.08
C GLY A 394 -29.74 24.10 6.35
N ALA A 395 -28.75 24.64 5.63
CA ALA A 395 -28.93 25.87 4.86
C ALA A 395 -29.36 25.55 3.41
N GLY A 396 -30.52 26.09 2.98
CA GLY A 396 -30.97 26.02 1.59
C GLY A 396 -30.05 26.79 0.64
N PRO A 397 -30.14 26.57 -0.69
CA PRO A 397 -29.27 27.23 -1.66
C PRO A 397 -29.58 28.73 -1.73
N ALA A 398 -28.56 29.58 -1.64
CA ALA A 398 -28.68 31.00 -1.94
C ALA A 398 -28.75 31.21 -3.46
N PRO A 399 -29.57 32.16 -3.95
CA PRO A 399 -29.71 32.45 -5.38
C PRO A 399 -28.56 33.35 -5.89
N ASP A 400 -28.13 33.05 -7.11
CA ASP A 400 -27.35 33.84 -8.09
C ASP A 400 -26.32 34.88 -7.60
N MET A 401 -25.06 34.66 -8.03
CA MET A 401 -24.22 35.75 -8.51
C MET A 401 -23.58 35.32 -9.84
N LEU A 402 -24.12 35.89 -10.91
CA LEU A 402 -23.68 35.75 -12.30
C LEU A 402 -22.26 36.32 -12.52
N SER A 403 -21.54 35.65 -13.41
CA SER A 403 -20.51 36.12 -14.34
C SER A 403 -19.88 37.52 -14.15
N VAL A 404 -18.57 37.55 -13.95
CA VAL A 404 -17.67 38.51 -14.64
C VAL A 404 -16.36 37.78 -14.95
N GLY A 405 -15.99 37.77 -16.23
CA GLY A 405 -14.74 37.19 -16.72
C GLY A 405 -13.56 38.15 -16.65
N TYR A 406 -12.36 37.57 -16.65
CA TYR A 406 -11.09 38.19 -17.06
C TYR A 406 -10.15 37.01 -17.38
N ARG A 407 -10.02 36.61 -18.64
CA ARG A 407 -9.04 37.04 -19.66
C ARG A 407 -7.58 36.93 -19.23
N ASP A 408 -6.89 36.15 -20.07
CA ASP A 408 -5.47 35.90 -20.29
C ASP A 408 -4.49 37.06 -20.04
N GLU A 409 -3.23 36.66 -19.83
CA GLU A 409 -1.92 37.27 -20.17
C GLU A 409 -0.94 36.92 -19.02
N LEU A 410 0.15 36.15 -19.15
CA LEU A 410 1.00 35.64 -20.24
C LEU A 410 1.63 34.30 -19.80
#